data_AF-X6LAF5-F1
#
_entry.id   AF-X6LAF5-F1
#
_cell.length_a   1.000
_cell.length_b   1.000
_cell.length_c   1.000
_cell.angle_alpha   90.00
_cell.angle_beta   90.00
_cell.angle_gamma   90.00
#
_symmetry.space_group_name_H-M   'P 1'
#
loop_
_entity.id
_entity.type
_entity.pdbx_description
1 polymer ?
#
loop_
_entity_poly.entity_id
_entity_poly.type
_entity_poly.pdbx_seq_one_letter_code
_entity_poly.pdbx_strand_id
1 'polypeptide(L)'
;MVLKCKNFNIIKFFFFFKTKIFLITNYINQFFLNIQTKKGFSFKVNFIIMLTQLQHTLPDMKEEIISDVLEWFDQDVEKTKDVLTWLMENTTNLQQQHHLMNLFKGFGNNLGKEIISQTWKNYNQIYVDTVEKLLEICATSNLNELNVNKI
;
A
#
# COMPACT_ATOMS: atom_id res chain seq x y z
N MET A 1 -75.26 -1.01 -9.23
CA MET A 1 -74.61 -0.10 -8.25
C MET A 1 -73.27 -0.72 -7.86
N VAL A 2 -72.23 0.12 -7.82
CA VAL A 2 -70.92 -0.07 -7.16
C VAL A 2 -70.03 -1.24 -7.59
N LEU A 3 -68.91 -0.91 -8.26
CA LEU A 3 -67.54 -1.24 -7.82
C LEU A 3 -66.49 -0.71 -8.83
N LYS A 4 -66.46 0.62 -9.03
CA LYS A 4 -65.33 1.34 -9.66
C LYS A 4 -64.66 2.24 -8.62
N CYS A 5 -64.09 1.68 -7.56
CA CYS A 5 -63.33 2.50 -6.58
C CYS A 5 -62.37 1.69 -5.68
N LYS A 6 -61.56 0.78 -6.24
CA LYS A 6 -60.45 0.15 -5.47
C LYS A 6 -59.09 0.07 -6.17
N ASN A 7 -59.02 0.18 -7.52
CA ASN A 7 -57.75 0.03 -8.25
C ASN A 7 -56.87 1.29 -8.35
N PHE A 8 -57.42 2.49 -8.15
CA PHE A 8 -56.66 3.73 -8.36
C PHE A 8 -55.66 4.05 -7.23
N ASN A 9 -55.92 3.58 -6.00
CA ASN A 9 -55.06 3.83 -4.84
C ASN A 9 -53.83 2.91 -4.77
N ILE A 10 -53.93 1.66 -5.23
CA ILE A 10 -52.82 0.68 -5.18
C ILE A 10 -51.74 1.03 -6.21
N ILE A 11 -52.14 1.44 -7.42
CA ILE A 11 -51.20 1.85 -8.48
C ILE A 11 -50.47 3.14 -8.09
N LYS A 12 -51.17 4.11 -7.48
CA LYS A 12 -50.54 5.33 -6.92
C LYS A 12 -49.53 5.00 -5.80
N PHE A 13 -49.86 4.06 -4.93
CA PHE A 13 -48.97 3.61 -3.85
C PHE A 13 -47.71 2.94 -4.41
N PHE A 14 -47.84 2.08 -5.42
CA PHE A 14 -46.71 1.41 -6.07
C PHE A 14 -45.80 2.40 -6.83
N PHE A 15 -46.38 3.41 -7.49
CA PHE A 15 -45.61 4.47 -8.14
C PHE A 15 -44.85 5.34 -7.13
N PHE A 16 -45.47 5.64 -5.98
CA PHE A 16 -44.87 6.44 -4.91
C PHE A 16 -43.72 5.73 -4.18
N PHE A 17 -43.82 4.40 -4.02
CA PHE A 17 -42.71 3.59 -3.49
C PHE A 17 -41.56 3.48 -4.49
N LYS A 18 -41.83 3.31 -5.78
CA LYS A 18 -40.80 3.19 -6.81
C LYS A 18 -39.99 4.47 -6.98
N THR A 19 -40.62 5.64 -6.93
CA THR A 19 -39.94 6.94 -6.99
C THR A 19 -39.15 7.26 -5.72
N LYS A 20 -39.67 6.93 -4.53
CA LYS A 20 -38.91 7.09 -3.28
C LYS A 20 -37.67 6.19 -3.22
N ILE A 21 -37.77 4.93 -3.66
CA ILE A 21 -36.62 4.01 -3.71
C ILE A 21 -35.55 4.54 -4.66
N PHE A 22 -35.93 5.05 -5.84
CA PHE A 22 -35.00 5.64 -6.81
C PHE A 22 -34.26 6.88 -6.27
N LEU A 23 -34.94 7.73 -5.50
CA LEU A 23 -34.31 8.89 -4.86
C LEU A 23 -33.35 8.48 -3.74
N ILE A 24 -33.69 7.44 -2.97
CA ILE A 24 -32.83 6.90 -1.91
C ILE A 24 -31.57 6.29 -2.52
N THR A 25 -31.68 5.47 -3.57
CA THR A 25 -30.50 4.89 -4.22
C THR A 25 -29.61 5.94 -4.88
N ASN A 26 -30.19 6.98 -5.50
CA ASN A 26 -29.40 8.07 -6.07
C ASN A 26 -28.69 8.89 -4.98
N TYR A 27 -29.36 9.16 -3.85
CA TYR A 27 -28.76 9.85 -2.70
C TYR A 27 -27.62 9.05 -2.05
N ILE A 28 -27.80 7.73 -1.87
CA ILE A 28 -26.76 6.84 -1.35
C ILE A 28 -25.56 6.81 -2.31
N ASN A 29 -25.80 6.69 -3.62
CA ASN A 29 -24.73 6.71 -4.62
C ASN A 29 -23.97 8.03 -4.63
N GLN A 30 -24.66 9.17 -4.56
CA GLN A 30 -24.01 10.47 -4.43
C GLN A 30 -23.22 10.59 -3.13
N PHE A 31 -23.74 10.09 -2.01
CA PHE A 31 -23.03 10.07 -0.74
C PHE A 31 -21.76 9.21 -0.79
N PHE A 32 -21.82 8.04 -1.41
CA PHE A 32 -20.66 7.17 -1.64
C PHE A 32 -19.61 7.83 -2.55
N LEU A 33 -20.01 8.45 -3.66
CA LEU A 33 -19.10 9.21 -4.52
C LEU A 33 -18.46 10.37 -3.76
N ASN A 34 -19.22 11.09 -2.95
CA ASN A 34 -18.72 12.21 -2.15
C ASN A 34 -17.78 11.74 -1.01
N ILE A 35 -17.99 10.55 -0.46
CA ILE A 35 -17.07 9.92 0.48
C ILE A 35 -15.79 9.48 -0.23
N GLN A 36 -15.88 8.87 -1.42
CA GLN A 36 -14.71 8.46 -2.20
C GLN A 36 -13.86 9.67 -2.61
N THR A 37 -14.48 10.77 -3.04
CA THR A 37 -13.76 12.01 -3.39
C THR A 37 -13.15 12.68 -2.16
N LYS A 38 -13.87 12.72 -1.01
CA LYS A 38 -13.32 13.26 0.26
C LYS A 38 -12.19 12.40 0.82
N LYS A 39 -12.31 11.07 0.77
CA LYS A 39 -11.26 10.15 1.19
C LYS A 39 -10.02 10.29 0.30
N GLY A 40 -10.19 10.32 -1.02
CA GLY A 40 -9.08 10.53 -1.95
C GLY A 40 -8.41 11.90 -1.79
N PHE A 41 -9.17 12.96 -1.50
CA PHE A 41 -8.62 14.28 -1.22
C PHE A 41 -7.86 14.31 0.12
N SER A 42 -8.45 13.78 1.20
CA SER A 42 -7.79 13.68 2.50
C SER A 42 -6.52 12.84 2.44
N PHE A 43 -6.51 11.77 1.66
CA PHE A 43 -5.34 10.92 1.44
C PHE A 43 -4.19 11.68 0.76
N LYS A 44 -4.49 12.51 -0.25
CA LYS A 44 -3.49 13.34 -0.94
C LYS A 44 -2.91 14.43 -0.05
N VAL A 45 -3.75 15.11 0.74
CA VAL A 45 -3.29 16.16 1.66
C VAL A 45 -2.38 15.56 2.75
N ASN A 46 -2.78 14.43 3.33
CA ASN A 46 -1.97 13.73 4.34
C ASN A 46 -0.63 13.26 3.75
N PHE A 47 -0.65 12.70 2.54
CA PHE A 47 0.57 12.30 1.83
C PHE A 47 1.57 13.45 1.71
N ILE A 48 1.12 14.62 1.24
CA ILE A 48 1.98 15.81 1.07
C ILE A 48 2.54 16.25 2.43
N ILE A 49 1.72 16.28 3.47
CA ILE A 49 2.17 16.67 4.82
C ILE A 49 3.27 15.74 5.32
N MET A 50 3.08 14.43 5.20
CA MET A 50 4.04 13.42 5.64
C MET A 50 5.33 13.42 4.81
N LEU A 51 5.20 13.59 3.49
CA LEU A 51 6.34 13.73 2.58
C LEU A 51 7.22 14.91 3.00
N THR A 52 6.62 16.08 3.23
CA THR A 52 7.35 17.28 3.67
C THR A 52 8.05 17.07 5.01
N GLN A 53 7.41 16.38 5.96
CA GLN A 53 8.02 16.06 7.26
C GLN A 53 9.23 15.13 7.13
N LEU A 54 9.13 14.11 6.27
CA LEU A 54 10.22 13.18 6.01
C LEU A 54 11.38 13.86 5.27
N GLN A 55 11.09 14.71 4.28
CA GLN A 55 12.10 15.53 3.60
C GLN A 55 12.84 16.45 4.56
N HIS A 56 12.14 17.08 5.51
CA HIS A 56 12.79 17.91 6.53
C HIS A 56 13.71 17.08 7.45
N THR A 57 13.36 15.82 7.72
CA THR A 57 14.15 14.93 8.58
C THR A 57 15.33 14.31 7.85
N LEU A 58 15.20 14.11 6.53
CA LEU A 58 16.17 13.43 5.67
C LEU A 58 16.45 14.30 4.43
N PRO A 59 17.06 15.49 4.61
CA PRO A 59 17.16 16.51 3.56
C PRO A 59 17.99 16.07 2.34
N ASP A 60 18.92 15.13 2.54
CA ASP A 60 19.80 14.62 1.47
C ASP A 60 19.13 13.51 0.64
N MET A 61 17.97 13.01 1.08
CA MET A 61 17.26 11.94 0.40
C MET A 61 16.31 12.51 -0.66
N LYS A 62 16.35 11.93 -1.86
CA LYS A 62 15.51 12.41 -2.96
C LYS A 62 14.04 12.14 -2.66
N GLU A 63 13.22 13.14 -2.98
CA GLU A 63 11.76 13.10 -2.83
C GLU A 63 11.15 11.83 -3.45
N GLU A 64 11.61 11.44 -4.64
CA GLU A 64 11.17 10.24 -5.35
C GLU A 64 11.26 8.99 -4.48
N ILE A 65 12.37 8.78 -3.77
CA ILE A 65 12.56 7.62 -2.90
C ILE A 65 11.66 7.70 -1.66
N ILE A 66 11.54 8.89 -1.06
CA ILE A 66 10.67 9.11 0.10
C ILE A 66 9.22 8.81 -0.29
N SER A 67 8.77 9.31 -1.44
CA SER A 67 7.46 9.07 -2.02
C SER A 67 7.20 7.59 -2.25
N ASP A 68 8.12 6.89 -2.92
CA ASP A 68 8.01 5.46 -3.22
C ASP A 68 7.91 4.59 -1.97
N VAL A 69 8.69 4.90 -0.93
CA VAL A 69 8.68 4.15 0.33
C VAL A 69 7.42 4.49 1.14
N LEU A 70 7.02 5.77 1.17
CA LEU A 70 5.81 6.21 1.87
C LEU A 70 4.54 5.60 1.28
N GLU A 71 4.47 5.53 -0.05
CA GLU A 71 3.37 4.86 -0.75
C GLU A 71 3.36 3.36 -0.45
N TRP A 72 4.53 2.71 -0.47
CA TRP A 72 4.62 1.27 -0.19
C TRP A 72 4.20 0.90 1.24
N PHE A 73 4.36 1.81 2.20
CA PHE A 73 3.96 1.62 3.60
C PHE A 73 2.58 2.20 3.93
N ASP A 74 1.73 2.50 2.94
CA ASP A 74 0.39 3.05 3.16
C ASP A 74 0.38 4.31 4.05
N GLN A 75 1.38 5.18 3.87
CA GLN A 75 1.59 6.39 4.67
C GLN A 75 1.96 6.17 6.15
N ASP A 76 2.46 4.98 6.51
CA ASP A 76 2.99 4.70 7.86
C ASP A 76 4.35 5.38 8.07
N VAL A 77 4.31 6.60 8.60
CA VAL A 77 5.50 7.47 8.78
C VAL A 77 6.61 6.81 9.59
N GLU A 78 6.28 6.03 10.62
CA GLU A 78 7.29 5.40 11.47
C GLU A 78 8.04 4.32 10.70
N LYS A 79 7.32 3.42 10.01
CA LYS A 79 7.94 2.39 9.17
C LYS A 79 8.69 2.99 7.99
N THR A 80 8.12 4.01 7.35
CA THR A 80 8.78 4.73 6.26
C THR A 80 10.10 5.31 6.74
N LYS A 81 10.11 6.03 7.87
CA LYS A 81 11.33 6.63 8.42
C LYS A 81 12.38 5.56 8.73
N ASP A 82 11.99 4.48 9.38
CA ASP A 82 12.87 3.35 9.71
C ASP A 82 13.52 2.73 8.46
N VAL A 83 12.77 2.55 7.37
CA VAL A 83 13.32 2.04 6.10
C VAL A 83 14.18 3.06 5.38
N LEU A 84 13.80 4.33 5.35
CA LEU A 84 14.60 5.39 4.73
C LEU A 84 15.95 5.57 5.44
N THR A 85 15.96 5.57 6.77
CA THR A 85 17.20 5.59 7.56
C THR A 85 18.07 4.38 7.23
N TRP A 86 17.48 3.19 7.21
CA TRP A 86 18.19 1.97 6.82
C TRP A 86 18.80 2.04 5.40
N LEU A 87 18.08 2.60 4.43
CA LEU A 87 18.60 2.80 3.07
C LEU A 87 19.81 3.74 3.07
N MET A 88 19.76 4.86 3.80
CA MET A 88 20.89 5.80 3.88
C MET A 88 22.14 5.15 4.49
N GLU A 89 21.98 4.34 5.54
CA GLU A 89 23.11 3.69 6.22
C GLU A 89 23.81 2.62 5.37
N ASN A 90 23.14 2.11 4.34
CA ASN A 90 23.61 0.97 3.55
C ASN A 90 23.95 1.30 2.09
N THR A 91 23.85 2.57 1.68
CA THR A 91 24.04 2.99 0.28
C THR A 91 24.78 4.32 0.19
N THR A 92 25.45 4.57 -0.93
CA THR A 92 26.24 5.80 -1.16
C THR A 92 25.65 6.70 -2.23
N ASN A 93 24.79 6.15 -3.09
CA ASN A 93 24.20 6.86 -4.22
C ASN A 93 22.77 6.39 -4.49
N LEU A 94 22.05 7.16 -5.31
CA LEU A 94 20.64 6.91 -5.61
C LEU A 94 20.39 5.54 -6.24
N GLN A 95 21.25 5.11 -7.17
CA GLN A 95 21.07 3.85 -7.86
C GLN A 95 21.14 2.68 -6.87
N GLN A 96 22.08 2.73 -5.92
CA GLN A 96 22.18 1.77 -4.83
C GLN A 96 20.94 1.80 -3.93
N GLN A 97 20.37 2.98 -3.65
CA GLN A 97 19.12 3.08 -2.87
C GLN A 97 17.96 2.39 -3.57
N HIS A 98 17.77 2.59 -4.87
CA HIS A 98 16.72 1.88 -5.63
C HIS A 98 16.96 0.37 -5.65
N HIS A 99 18.20 -0.07 -5.87
CA HIS A 99 18.54 -1.50 -5.85
C HIS A 99 18.25 -2.12 -4.48
N LEU A 100 18.72 -1.50 -3.40
CA LEU A 100 18.49 -2.01 -2.05
C LEU A 100 17.01 -1.97 -1.65
N MET A 101 16.26 -0.95 -2.10
CA MET A 101 14.81 -0.89 -1.92
C MET A 101 14.10 -2.04 -2.65
N ASN A 102 14.51 -2.36 -3.87
CA ASN A 102 13.94 -3.49 -4.62
C ASN A 102 14.24 -4.83 -3.96
N LEU A 103 15.45 -5.01 -3.42
CA LEU A 103 15.78 -6.17 -2.59
C LEU A 103 14.85 -6.25 -1.37
N PHE A 104 14.63 -5.14 -0.69
CA PHE A 104 13.76 -5.14 0.49
C PHE A 104 12.29 -5.41 0.15
N LYS A 105 11.78 -4.86 -0.96
CA LYS A 105 10.42 -5.19 -1.47
C LYS A 105 10.28 -6.68 -1.81
N GLY A 106 11.31 -7.29 -2.39
CA GLY A 106 11.29 -8.69 -2.80
C GLY A 106 11.50 -9.70 -1.66
N PHE A 107 12.39 -9.39 -0.72
CA PHE A 107 12.86 -10.35 0.29
C PHE A 107 12.56 -9.95 1.73
N GLY A 108 12.11 -8.72 1.98
CA GLY A 108 11.98 -8.14 3.33
C GLY A 108 11.06 -8.93 4.25
N ASN A 109 9.97 -9.48 3.72
CA ASN A 109 9.02 -10.28 4.48
C ASN A 109 9.59 -11.65 4.90
N ASN A 110 10.56 -12.19 4.15
CA ASN A 110 11.10 -13.53 4.38
C ASN A 110 12.40 -13.52 5.18
N LEU A 111 13.27 -12.53 4.93
CA LEU A 111 14.64 -12.50 5.46
C LEU A 111 14.90 -11.34 6.44
N GLY A 112 14.05 -10.31 6.42
CA GLY A 112 14.27 -9.09 7.21
C GLY A 112 15.45 -8.25 6.73
N LYS A 113 15.58 -7.04 7.30
CA LYS A 113 16.57 -6.04 6.87
C LYS A 113 18.02 -6.45 7.14
N GLU A 114 18.27 -7.16 8.24
CA GLU A 114 19.63 -7.52 8.66
C GLU A 114 20.32 -8.46 7.66
N ILE A 115 19.64 -9.54 7.27
CA ILE A 115 20.17 -10.51 6.30
C ILE A 115 20.40 -9.84 4.94
N ILE A 116 19.46 -8.99 4.51
CA ILE A 116 19.57 -8.24 3.25
C ILE A 116 20.78 -7.30 3.30
N SER A 117 20.95 -6.53 4.37
CA SER A 117 22.10 -5.64 4.56
C SER A 117 23.43 -6.37 4.58
N GLN A 118 23.51 -7.48 5.31
CA GLN A 118 24.74 -8.28 5.39
C GLN A 118 25.09 -8.85 4.02
N THR A 119 24.13 -9.44 3.32
CA THR A 119 24.35 -9.99 1.98
C THR A 119 24.74 -8.90 0.99
N TRP A 120 24.03 -7.77 1.00
CA TRP A 120 24.33 -6.60 0.18
C TRP A 120 25.78 -6.11 0.35
N LYS A 121 26.27 -6.03 1.59
CA LYS A 121 27.66 -5.64 1.88
C LYS A 121 28.68 -6.70 1.47
N ASN A 122 28.38 -7.98 1.71
CA ASN A 122 29.27 -9.10 1.39
C ASN A 122 29.51 -9.27 -0.11
N TYR A 123 28.52 -8.90 -0.93
CA TYR A 123 28.60 -8.95 -2.39
C TYR A 123 28.92 -7.58 -3.00
N ASN A 124 29.65 -6.75 -2.27
CA ASN A 124 30.16 -5.45 -2.72
C ASN A 124 29.07 -4.52 -3.28
N GLN A 125 27.83 -4.66 -2.81
CA GLN A 125 26.69 -3.85 -3.25
C GLN A 125 26.36 -4.05 -4.75
N ILE A 126 26.69 -5.23 -5.31
CA ILE A 126 26.32 -5.64 -6.65
C ILE A 126 24.93 -6.27 -6.60
N TYR A 127 23.96 -5.64 -7.29
CA TYR A 127 22.55 -6.04 -7.22
C TYR A 127 22.30 -7.46 -7.70
N VAL A 128 22.81 -7.85 -8.87
CA VAL A 128 22.56 -9.17 -9.46
C VAL A 128 23.08 -10.27 -8.54
N ASP A 129 24.33 -10.16 -8.09
CA ASP A 129 24.97 -11.14 -7.21
C ASP A 129 24.24 -11.23 -5.85
N THR A 130 23.80 -10.09 -5.31
CA THR A 130 23.02 -10.07 -4.06
C THR A 130 21.66 -10.76 -4.23
N VAL A 131 20.96 -10.52 -5.35
CA VAL A 131 19.68 -11.18 -5.67
C VAL A 131 19.86 -12.70 -5.73
N GLU A 132 20.87 -13.17 -6.47
CA GLU A 132 21.16 -14.60 -6.60
C GLU A 132 21.38 -15.24 -5.24
N LYS A 133 22.15 -14.59 -4.36
CA LYS A 133 22.40 -15.13 -3.03
C LYS A 133 21.16 -15.12 -2.14
N LEU A 134 20.36 -14.06 -2.15
CA LEU A 134 19.13 -14.01 -1.35
C LEU A 134 18.11 -15.08 -1.80
N LEU A 135 18.04 -15.36 -3.11
CA LEU A 135 17.23 -16.47 -3.64
C LEU A 135 17.71 -17.83 -3.12
N GLU A 136 19.02 -18.07 -3.12
CA GLU A 136 19.61 -19.30 -2.58
C GLU A 136 19.26 -19.49 -1.09
N ILE A 137 19.35 -18.41 -0.29
CA ILE A 137 18.99 -18.41 1.13
C ILE A 137 17.50 -18.77 1.30
N CYS A 138 16.60 -18.11 0.55
CA CYS A 138 15.17 -18.41 0.59
C CYS A 138 14.85 -19.84 0.15
N ALA A 139 15.52 -20.36 -0.89
CA ALA A 139 15.32 -21.73 -1.34
C ALA A 139 15.73 -22.74 -0.26
N THR A 140 16.84 -22.48 0.44
CA THR A 140 17.35 -23.35 1.51
C THR A 140 16.45 -23.33 2.75
N SER A 141 15.94 -22.16 3.15
CA SER A 141 15.01 -22.05 4.30
C SER A 141 13.71 -22.82 4.05
N ASN A 142 13.15 -22.70 2.85
CA ASN A 142 11.91 -23.41 2.46
C ASN A 142 12.09 -24.93 2.48
N LEU A 143 13.25 -25.43 2.01
CA LEU A 143 13.55 -26.87 2.05
C LEU A 143 13.67 -27.39 3.49
N ASN A 144 14.26 -26.60 4.40
CA ASN A 144 14.39 -26.98 5.80
C ASN A 144 13.03 -27.06 6.50
N GLU A 145 12.13 -26.11 6.26
CA GLU A 145 10.75 -26.16 6.80
C GLU A 145 9.99 -27.40 6.32
N LEU A 146 10.10 -27.75 5.04
CA LEU A 146 9.47 -28.94 4.47
C LEU A 146 10.02 -30.25 5.05
N ASN A 147 11.28 -30.29 5.45
CA ASN A 147 11.91 -31.48 6.04
C ASN A 147 11.55 -31.65 7.53
N VAL A 148 11.41 -30.56 8.29
CA VAL A 148 10.97 -30.63 9.70
C VAL A 148 9.55 -31.17 9.81
N ASN A 149 8.64 -30.81 8.90
CA ASN A 149 7.24 -31.26 8.92
C ASN A 149 7.03 -32.73 8.49
N LYS A 150 8.08 -33.44 8.08
CA LYS A 150 8.02 -34.86 7.69
C LYS A 150 8.47 -35.82 8.79
N ILE A 151 8.91 -35.28 9.93
CA ILE A 151 9.33 -36.04 11.13
C ILE A 151 8.13 -36.15 12.08
#